data_AF-A0AA35WTT2-F1
#
_entry.id   AF-A0AA35WTT2-F1
#
_cell.length_a   1.000
_cell.length_b   1.000
_cell.length_c   1.000
_cell.angle_alpha   90.00
_cell.angle_beta   90.00
_cell.angle_gamma   90.00
#
_symmetry.space_group_name_H-M   'P 1'
#
loop_
_entity.id
_entity.type
_entity.pdbx_description
1 polymer ?
#
loop_
_entity_poly.entity_id
_entity_poly.type
_entity_poly.pdbx_seq_one_letter_code
_entity_poly.pdbx_strand_id
1 'polypeptide(L)'
;MAAGLLKSGEVAGGERVGELYQNINPRVVDLATGEYVDGVDPVAYDQRQAAKDPAQSAVVPTDVDIANVRRRALHASVYLVSQKDKIKRDVLFGPLFDSNPIALLSLGICSALAVTTKLETTVTMCLAVIFVLCCSNVAVSLIRSFIPANIRIIVEMTIIASLVIVVDQFLRAYAFEISKQLSVFVGLIITNCIIMGRAEAFALQNGPGLSFLDGLGNALGYSVILMVVGVLRELFGSGSLFGAQMFALATEGGWYAPNGLMLLPPSAFFIIGLFIWALRSWKSEQEVQTAFGLGIAVIVVQTVTVPANNLIYQYLLKEDALAWAGLSGVDLTFVGLISYIGIIAAMVQILEMFLDKFVPSLYNALGIFLPLITVNCAILGGSLFMVERDYNLGESVVFGFGSGFGWALAIVALAGIREKMKYSDVPPGLRGLGITFITVGLMSLAFMSFSGIQL
;
A
#
# COMPACT_ATOMS: atom_id res chain seq x y z
N MET A 1 9.40 7.66 19.18
CA MET A 1 8.73 8.15 17.95
C MET A 1 9.77 8.78 17.06
N ALA A 2 9.75 8.48 15.76
CA ALA A 2 10.71 8.97 14.80
C ALA A 2 10.38 10.43 14.42
N ALA A 3 11.42 11.21 14.16
CA ALA A 3 11.30 12.53 13.55
C ALA A 3 10.47 12.44 12.26
N GLY A 4 9.38 13.22 12.15
CA GLY A 4 8.60 13.31 10.93
C GLY A 4 7.07 13.42 11.06
N LEU A 5 6.49 13.46 12.27
CA LEU A 5 5.03 13.56 12.41
C LEU A 5 4.62 14.62 13.42
N LEU A 6 4.69 15.88 13.01
CA LEU A 6 3.72 16.89 13.45
C LEU A 6 3.01 17.38 12.19
N LYS A 7 1.72 17.06 12.07
CA LYS A 7 0.86 17.56 10.99
C LYS A 7 0.82 19.09 11.06
N SER A 8 0.92 19.74 9.91
CA SER A 8 0.58 21.15 9.78
C SER A 8 -0.90 21.35 10.13
N GLY A 9 -1.18 22.04 11.23
CA GLY A 9 -2.50 22.50 11.64
C GLY A 9 -2.38 23.85 12.33
N GLU A 10 -3.47 24.62 12.39
CA GLU A 10 -3.51 25.82 13.21
C GLU A 10 -3.42 25.44 14.69
N VAL A 11 -2.50 26.06 15.41
CA VAL A 11 -2.51 26.04 16.87
C VAL A 11 -3.46 27.15 17.31
N ALA A 12 -4.17 26.96 18.44
CA ALA A 12 -5.11 27.93 18.97
C ALA A 12 -4.48 29.34 19.02
N GLY A 13 -5.00 30.27 18.21
CA GLY A 13 -4.44 31.60 18.01
C GLY A 13 -4.25 32.04 16.55
N GLY A 14 -4.38 31.14 15.57
CA GLY A 14 -4.40 31.49 14.14
C GLY A 14 -3.03 31.62 13.46
N GLU A 15 -1.94 31.27 14.14
CA GLU A 15 -0.59 31.25 13.54
C GLU A 15 -0.26 29.87 12.93
N ARG A 16 0.41 29.87 11.77
CA ARG A 16 0.80 28.66 11.05
C ARG A 16 2.06 28.05 11.67
N VAL A 17 2.05 26.73 11.87
CA VAL A 17 3.19 25.93 12.40
C VAL A 17 4.52 26.19 11.67
N GLY A 18 4.49 26.61 10.39
CA GLY A 18 5.70 26.95 9.63
C GLY A 18 6.47 28.17 10.15
N GLU A 19 5.81 29.15 10.77
CA GLU A 19 6.47 30.35 11.31
C GLU A 19 7.12 30.09 12.68
N LEU A 20 6.57 29.15 13.46
CA LEU A 20 7.16 28.70 14.72
C LEU A 20 8.53 28.03 14.53
N TYR A 21 8.75 27.32 13.42
CA TYR A 21 10.04 26.69 13.13
C TYR A 21 11.19 27.68 12.96
N GLN A 22 10.91 28.92 12.52
CA GLN A 22 11.95 29.94 12.32
C GLN A 22 12.44 30.56 13.64
N ASN A 23 11.68 30.41 14.73
CA ASN A 23 12.00 30.97 16.05
C ASN A 23 12.49 29.94 17.07
N ILE A 24 12.65 28.67 16.69
CA ILE A 24 13.24 27.65 17.56
C ILE A 24 14.76 27.73 17.41
N ASN A 25 15.44 28.25 18.43
CA ASN A 25 16.89 28.35 18.46
C ASN A 25 17.44 27.15 19.26
N PRO A 26 17.88 26.05 18.61
CA PRO A 26 18.42 24.89 19.33
C PRO A 26 19.65 25.30 20.15
N ARG A 27 19.86 24.67 21.31
CA ARG A 27 21.06 24.87 22.13
C ARG A 27 21.57 23.54 22.67
N VAL A 28 22.89 23.40 22.75
CA VAL A 28 23.57 22.22 23.28
C VAL A 28 23.80 22.39 24.77
N VAL A 29 23.57 21.34 25.57
CA VAL A 29 23.72 21.33 27.03
C VAL A 29 24.70 20.23 27.42
N ASP A 30 25.60 20.52 28.35
CA ASP A 30 26.53 19.54 28.91
C ASP A 30 25.79 18.62 29.90
N LEU A 31 25.88 17.31 29.69
CA LEU A 31 25.20 16.30 30.48
C LEU A 31 25.79 16.11 31.90
N ALA A 32 27.05 16.52 32.12
CA ALA A 32 27.71 16.39 33.43
C ALA A 32 27.40 17.58 34.35
N THR A 33 27.25 18.78 33.80
CA THR A 33 27.07 20.03 34.57
C THR A 33 25.65 20.59 34.48
N GLY A 34 24.89 20.23 33.43
CA GLY A 34 23.55 20.77 33.16
C GLY A 34 23.55 22.20 32.62
N GLU A 35 24.71 22.75 32.28
CA GLU A 35 24.85 24.11 31.73
C GLU A 35 24.88 24.12 30.19
N TYR A 36 24.49 25.25 29.58
CA TYR A 36 24.57 25.43 28.13
C TYR A 36 26.03 25.53 27.69
N VAL A 37 26.39 24.83 26.62
CA VAL A 37 27.72 24.92 26.03
C VAL A 37 27.73 26.07 25.02
N ASP A 38 28.34 27.19 25.39
CA ASP A 38 28.46 28.35 24.51
C ASP A 38 29.51 28.11 23.41
N GLY A 39 29.20 28.54 22.18
CA GLY A 39 30.13 28.50 21.03
C GLY A 39 30.02 27.27 20.12
N VAL A 40 29.08 26.35 20.38
CA VAL A 40 28.80 25.19 19.50
C VAL A 40 27.52 25.44 18.70
N ASP A 41 27.65 25.55 17.38
CA ASP A 41 26.51 25.70 16.48
C ASP A 41 25.70 24.38 16.42
N PRO A 42 24.44 24.35 16.88
CA PRO A 42 23.61 23.15 16.89
C PRO A 42 23.29 22.61 15.49
N VAL A 43 23.38 23.46 14.46
CA VAL A 43 23.15 23.08 13.07
C VAL A 43 24.37 22.36 12.47
N ALA A 44 25.57 22.67 12.97
CA ALA A 44 26.83 22.02 12.56
C ALA A 44 27.12 20.72 13.35
N TYR A 45 26.31 20.40 14.35
CA TYR A 45 26.52 19.23 15.21
C TYR A 45 26.07 17.93 14.51
N ASP A 46 27.02 17.10 14.08
CA ASP A 46 26.71 15.83 13.40
C ASP A 46 26.13 14.81 14.39
N GLN A 47 24.79 14.73 14.39
CA GLN A 47 24.01 13.81 15.20
C GLN A 47 24.39 12.34 15.00
N ARG A 48 25.00 11.97 13.86
CA ARG A 48 25.42 10.59 13.58
C ARG A 48 26.73 10.21 14.25
N GLN A 49 27.60 11.19 14.52
CA GLN A 49 28.88 10.97 15.18
C GLN A 49 28.71 10.93 16.70
N ALA A 50 27.90 11.84 17.26
CA ALA A 50 27.58 11.87 18.69
C ALA A 50 26.83 10.63 19.19
N ALA A 51 25.96 10.04 18.35
CA ALA A 51 25.28 8.78 18.67
C ALA A 51 26.20 7.55 18.77
N LYS A 52 27.46 7.67 18.33
CA LYS A 52 28.46 6.59 18.33
C LYS A 52 29.53 6.77 19.41
N ASP A 53 29.59 7.94 20.06
CA ASP A 53 30.55 8.22 21.13
C ASP A 53 29.91 7.93 22.51
N PRO A 54 30.43 6.95 23.27
CA PRO A 54 29.90 6.60 24.60
C PRO A 54 30.03 7.73 25.63
N ALA A 55 30.95 8.68 25.43
CA ALA A 55 31.13 9.82 26.33
C ALA A 55 30.05 10.91 26.14
N GLN A 56 29.39 10.94 24.97
CA GLN A 56 28.43 11.97 24.59
C GLN A 56 26.97 11.50 24.55
N SER A 57 26.72 10.23 24.89
CA SER A 57 25.38 9.63 24.83
C SER A 57 25.03 8.92 26.14
N ALA A 58 24.31 9.61 27.03
CA ALA A 58 23.79 9.04 28.27
C ALA A 58 22.26 8.97 28.25
N VAL A 59 21.72 7.84 28.74
CA VAL A 59 20.26 7.66 28.90
C VAL A 59 19.85 8.28 30.23
N VAL A 60 19.11 9.38 30.19
CA VAL A 60 18.55 10.01 31.38
C VAL A 60 17.27 9.27 31.81
N PRO A 61 17.15 8.81 33.06
CA PRO A 61 15.92 8.24 33.60
C PRO A 61 14.78 9.28 33.61
N THR A 62 13.56 8.84 33.29
CA THR A 62 12.37 9.69 33.16
C THR A 62 11.91 10.38 34.46
N ASP A 63 12.46 9.99 35.60
CA ASP A 63 12.12 10.42 36.96
C ASP A 63 13.09 11.46 37.54
N VAL A 64 14.21 11.74 36.88
CA VAL A 64 15.17 12.75 37.34
C VAL A 64 14.97 14.05 36.56
N ASP A 65 14.42 15.06 37.23
CA ASP A 65 14.30 16.43 36.72
C ASP A 65 15.68 17.11 36.87
N ILE A 66 16.61 16.85 35.94
CA ILE A 66 18.03 17.24 36.06
C ILE A 66 18.24 18.76 35.92
N ALA A 67 17.24 19.53 35.51
CA ALA A 67 17.35 20.98 35.48
C ALA A 67 16.24 21.56 36.34
N ASN A 68 16.62 22.20 37.44
CA ASN A 68 15.75 22.91 38.41
C ASN A 68 15.09 24.15 37.78
N VAL A 69 14.52 23.99 36.57
CA VAL A 69 13.94 25.00 35.72
C VAL A 69 12.44 24.93 35.96
N ARG A 70 11.93 25.85 36.78
CA ARG A 70 10.49 26.11 36.88
C ARG A 70 9.93 26.30 35.47
N ARG A 71 9.12 25.33 35.00
CA ARG A 71 8.40 25.40 33.73
C ARG A 71 7.66 26.74 33.65
N ARG A 72 8.08 27.65 32.77
CA ARG A 72 7.17 28.69 32.27
C ARG A 72 6.29 28.05 31.22
N ALA A 73 4.99 28.29 31.33
CA ALA A 73 4.01 27.91 30.32
C ALA A 73 4.38 28.58 28.99
N LEU A 74 4.30 27.82 27.90
CA LEU A 74 4.64 28.16 26.52
C LEU A 74 6.07 27.74 26.12
N HIS A 75 6.12 26.83 25.13
CA HIS A 75 7.27 26.12 24.54
C HIS A 75 7.67 24.82 25.27
N ALA A 76 7.07 23.71 24.83
CA ALA A 76 7.56 22.37 25.14
C ALA A 76 8.68 22.00 24.16
N SER A 77 9.86 21.69 24.68
CA SER A 77 10.91 20.99 23.92
C SER A 77 10.55 19.50 23.86
N VAL A 78 10.46 18.95 22.65
CA VAL A 78 10.19 17.53 22.43
C VAL A 78 11.52 16.80 22.23
N TYR A 79 11.88 15.95 23.18
CA TYR A 79 13.01 15.04 23.05
C TYR A 79 12.50 13.66 22.65
N LEU A 80 13.05 13.09 21.57
CA LEU A 80 12.73 11.74 21.11
C LEU A 80 13.93 10.83 21.37
N VAL A 81 13.99 10.26 22.57
CA VAL A 81 14.91 9.16 22.88
C VAL A 81 14.15 7.85 22.71
N SER A 82 14.48 7.07 21.68
CA SER A 82 13.95 5.71 21.53
C SER A 82 15.01 4.71 21.91
N GLN A 83 14.73 3.88 22.92
CA GLN A 83 15.58 2.74 23.24
C GLN A 83 15.66 1.77 22.06
N LYS A 84 16.87 1.29 21.73
CA LYS A 84 17.15 0.40 20.60
C LYS A 84 16.26 -0.85 20.57
N ASP A 85 15.86 -1.36 21.74
CA ASP A 85 14.96 -2.51 21.87
C ASP A 85 13.46 -2.15 21.73
N LYS A 86 13.06 -0.94 22.13
CA LYS A 86 11.70 -0.43 21.86
C LYS A 86 11.48 -0.20 20.36
N ILE A 87 12.50 0.28 19.63
CA ILE A 87 12.43 0.44 18.17
C ILE A 87 12.10 -0.88 17.47
N LYS A 88 12.77 -1.98 17.83
CA LYS A 88 12.50 -3.30 17.22
C LYS A 88 11.10 -3.80 17.53
N ARG A 89 10.63 -3.60 18.76
CA ARG A 89 9.27 -3.99 19.18
C ARG A 89 8.21 -3.14 18.48
N ASP A 90 8.43 -1.84 18.36
CA ASP A 90 7.51 -0.90 17.69
C ASP A 90 7.44 -1.16 16.18
N VAL A 91 8.57 -1.48 15.54
CA VAL A 91 8.59 -1.84 14.10
C VAL A 91 7.88 -3.17 13.84
N LEU A 92 8.00 -4.15 14.76
CA LEU A 92 7.37 -5.46 14.59
C LEU A 92 5.88 -5.47 14.95
N PHE A 93 5.50 -4.88 16.08
CA PHE A 93 4.13 -4.94 16.60
C PHE A 93 3.31 -3.67 16.31
N GLY A 94 3.95 -2.54 16.00
CA GLY A 94 3.27 -1.30 15.62
C GLY A 94 2.35 -1.47 14.40
N PRO A 95 2.75 -2.18 13.32
CA PRO A 95 1.86 -2.44 12.18
C PRO A 95 0.66 -3.32 12.53
N LEU A 96 0.71 -4.10 13.61
CA LEU A 96 -0.39 -4.97 14.00
C LEU A 96 -1.52 -4.18 14.69
N PHE A 97 -1.16 -3.20 15.53
CA PHE A 97 -2.12 -2.51 16.39
C PHE A 97 -2.30 -1.00 16.09
N ASP A 98 -1.24 -0.31 15.66
CA ASP A 98 -1.20 1.16 15.63
C ASP A 98 -1.10 1.75 14.22
N SER A 99 -0.52 1.00 13.28
CA SER A 99 -0.17 1.44 11.93
C SER A 99 -0.54 0.41 10.87
N ASN A 100 -1.72 -0.21 11.01
CA ASN A 100 -2.10 -1.32 10.14
C ASN A 100 -2.19 -0.91 8.65
N PRO A 101 -1.51 -1.65 7.74
CA PRO A 101 -1.38 -1.29 6.34
C PRO A 101 -2.72 -1.22 5.58
N ILE A 102 -3.69 -2.08 5.90
CA ILE A 102 -5.00 -2.05 5.24
C ILE A 102 -5.90 -1.03 5.92
N ALA A 103 -5.97 -1.06 7.26
CA ALA A 103 -6.91 -0.23 8.01
C ALA A 103 -6.56 1.27 7.96
N LEU A 104 -5.28 1.62 7.81
CA LEU A 104 -4.80 3.00 7.88
C LEU A 104 -4.17 3.52 6.60
N LEU A 105 -3.45 2.68 5.86
CA LEU A 105 -2.77 3.09 4.62
C LEU A 105 -3.54 2.67 3.37
N SER A 106 -4.58 1.84 3.50
CA SER A 106 -5.34 1.24 2.38
C SER A 106 -4.44 0.52 1.35
N LEU A 107 -3.27 0.04 1.78
CA LEU A 107 -2.34 -0.72 0.95
C LEU A 107 -2.77 -2.19 0.90
N GLY A 108 -2.76 -2.80 -0.29
CA GLY A 108 -3.10 -4.22 -0.46
C GLY A 108 -4.59 -4.54 -0.44
N ILE A 109 -5.47 -3.54 -0.62
CA ILE A 109 -6.93 -3.75 -0.64
C ILE A 109 -7.37 -4.68 -1.78
N CYS A 110 -6.74 -4.61 -2.97
CA CYS A 110 -7.13 -5.41 -4.13
C CYS A 110 -7.04 -6.92 -3.85
N SER A 111 -5.96 -7.34 -3.22
CA SER A 111 -5.75 -8.74 -2.85
C SER A 111 -6.65 -9.17 -1.69
N ALA A 112 -6.97 -8.27 -0.75
CA ALA A 112 -7.95 -8.54 0.30
C ALA A 112 -9.36 -8.78 -0.29
N LEU A 113 -9.76 -8.06 -1.35
CA LEU A 113 -11.07 -8.24 -2.00
C LEU A 113 -11.12 -9.52 -2.85
N ALA A 114 -10.02 -9.85 -3.54
CA ALA A 114 -9.96 -10.95 -4.51
C ALA A 114 -9.80 -12.33 -3.87
N VAL A 115 -8.91 -12.48 -2.87
CA VAL A 115 -8.46 -13.80 -2.39
C VAL A 115 -9.28 -14.33 -1.20
N THR A 116 -10.02 -13.46 -0.51
CA THR A 116 -10.77 -13.81 0.71
C THR A 116 -12.10 -14.52 0.47
N THR A 117 -12.33 -15.06 -0.74
CA THR A 117 -13.49 -15.92 -1.04
C THR A 117 -13.31 -17.35 -0.54
N LYS A 118 -12.05 -17.81 -0.45
CA LYS A 118 -11.67 -19.10 0.12
C LYS A 118 -10.49 -18.91 1.07
N LEU A 119 -10.58 -19.52 2.24
CA LEU A 119 -9.62 -19.41 3.33
C LEU A 119 -8.33 -20.16 3.00
N GLU A 120 -8.42 -21.27 2.26
CA GLU A 120 -7.25 -22.01 1.77
C GLU A 120 -6.34 -21.14 0.87
N THR A 121 -6.93 -20.42 -0.09
CA THR A 121 -6.19 -19.48 -0.95
C THR A 121 -5.70 -18.27 -0.16
N THR A 122 -6.48 -17.81 0.82
CA THR A 122 -6.12 -16.69 1.70
C THR A 122 -4.88 -17.00 2.54
N VAL A 123 -4.84 -18.16 3.20
CA VAL A 123 -3.68 -18.60 4.00
C VAL A 123 -2.42 -18.70 3.13
N THR A 124 -2.55 -19.31 1.96
CA THR A 124 -1.43 -19.48 1.03
C THR A 124 -0.86 -18.13 0.59
N MET A 125 -1.74 -17.18 0.27
CA MET A 125 -1.36 -15.81 -0.08
C MET A 125 -0.66 -15.10 1.08
N CYS A 126 -1.19 -15.21 2.31
CA CYS A 126 -0.58 -14.60 3.50
C CYS A 126 0.86 -15.12 3.71
N LEU A 127 1.07 -16.43 3.60
CA LEU A 127 2.40 -17.04 3.72
C LEU A 127 3.36 -16.55 2.63
N ALA A 128 2.89 -16.49 1.38
CA ALA A 128 3.69 -15.98 0.27
C ALA A 128 4.07 -14.50 0.46
N VAL A 129 3.12 -13.66 0.87
CA VAL A 129 3.36 -12.23 1.12
C VAL A 129 4.31 -12.02 2.30
N ILE A 130 4.19 -12.79 3.39
CA ILE A 130 5.14 -12.72 4.52
C ILE A 130 6.57 -12.99 4.03
N PHE A 131 6.76 -14.07 3.29
CA PHE A 131 8.08 -14.44 2.78
C PHE A 131 8.62 -13.37 1.81
N VAL A 132 7.84 -12.99 0.80
CA VAL A 132 8.25 -12.03 -0.22
C VAL A 132 8.56 -10.68 0.40
N LEU A 133 7.70 -10.15 1.29
CA LEU A 133 7.88 -8.83 1.89
C LEU A 133 9.14 -8.76 2.77
N CYS A 134 9.40 -9.81 3.55
CA CYS A 134 10.60 -9.89 4.38
C CYS A 134 11.87 -9.94 3.52
N CYS A 135 11.90 -10.83 2.52
CA CYS A 135 13.06 -11.03 1.67
C CYS A 135 13.32 -9.83 0.74
N SER A 136 12.26 -9.25 0.16
CA SER A 136 12.38 -8.08 -0.72
C SER A 136 12.91 -6.86 0.04
N ASN A 137 12.40 -6.60 1.25
CA ASN A 137 12.86 -5.48 2.06
C ASN A 137 14.35 -5.62 2.46
N VAL A 138 14.81 -6.83 2.75
CA VAL A 138 16.24 -7.08 3.01
C VAL A 138 17.07 -6.85 1.75
N ALA A 139 16.65 -7.42 0.61
CA ALA A 139 17.36 -7.30 -0.66
C ALA A 139 17.48 -5.82 -1.11
N VAL A 140 16.38 -5.07 -1.07
CA VAL A 140 16.36 -3.64 -1.40
C VAL A 140 17.25 -2.84 -0.44
N SER A 141 17.19 -3.13 0.86
CA SER A 141 18.03 -2.46 1.87
C SER A 141 19.53 -2.73 1.69
N LEU A 142 19.91 -3.90 1.18
CA LEU A 142 21.31 -4.22 0.87
C LEU A 142 21.82 -3.49 -0.39
N ILE A 143 20.96 -3.33 -1.40
CA ILE A 143 21.33 -2.76 -2.70
C ILE A 143 21.15 -1.23 -2.74
N ARG A 144 20.48 -0.64 -1.74
CA ARG A 144 20.10 0.79 -1.68
C ARG A 144 21.19 1.80 -2.03
N SER A 145 22.47 1.52 -1.75
CA SER A 145 23.57 2.45 -2.05
C SER A 145 23.88 2.56 -3.53
N PHE A 146 23.45 1.59 -4.34
CA PHE A 146 23.67 1.55 -5.79
C PHE A 146 22.45 2.03 -6.59
N ILE A 147 21.31 2.29 -5.94
CA ILE A 147 20.06 2.61 -6.61
C ILE A 147 19.98 4.13 -6.86
N PRO A 148 20.02 4.60 -8.13
CA PRO A 148 19.77 6.00 -8.46
C PRO A 148 18.30 6.34 -8.21
N ALA A 149 18.01 7.59 -7.84
CA ALA A 149 16.64 8.03 -7.57
C ALA A 149 15.69 7.82 -8.76
N ASN A 150 16.18 8.03 -9.99
CA ASN A 150 15.34 8.04 -11.20
C ASN A 150 14.91 6.65 -11.70
N ILE A 151 15.60 5.57 -11.29
CA ILE A 151 15.29 4.18 -11.75
C ILE A 151 14.94 3.25 -10.58
N ARG A 152 14.75 3.83 -9.39
CA ARG A 152 14.52 3.11 -8.13
C ARG A 152 13.37 2.11 -8.22
N ILE A 153 12.21 2.57 -8.70
CA ILE A 153 11.00 1.74 -8.81
C ILE A 153 11.24 0.51 -9.69
N ILE A 154 11.96 0.68 -10.81
CA ILE A 154 12.25 -0.41 -11.75
C ILE A 154 13.13 -1.48 -11.07
N VAL A 155 14.15 -1.04 -10.31
CA VAL A 155 15.04 -1.96 -9.60
C VAL A 155 14.26 -2.73 -8.52
N GLU A 156 13.45 -2.04 -7.71
CA GLU A 156 12.64 -2.67 -6.66
C GLU A 156 11.64 -3.67 -7.22
N MET A 157 10.91 -3.30 -8.27
CA MET A 157 9.95 -4.19 -8.93
C MET A 157 10.61 -5.42 -9.54
N THR A 158 11.81 -5.28 -10.09
CA THR A 158 12.56 -6.42 -10.63
C THR A 158 12.97 -7.39 -9.52
N ILE A 159 13.42 -6.85 -8.37
CA ILE A 159 13.75 -7.65 -7.19
C ILE A 159 12.51 -8.39 -6.67
N ILE A 160 11.39 -7.68 -6.51
CA ILE A 160 10.13 -8.26 -6.03
C ILE A 160 9.64 -9.34 -7.00
N ALA A 161 9.57 -9.04 -8.29
CA ALA A 161 9.11 -9.98 -9.32
C ALA A 161 9.95 -11.26 -9.33
N SER A 162 11.28 -11.13 -9.31
CA SER A 162 12.17 -12.31 -9.28
C SER A 162 11.95 -13.19 -8.05
N LEU A 163 11.79 -12.60 -6.86
CA LEU A 163 11.49 -13.35 -5.63
C LEU A 163 10.14 -14.05 -5.70
N VAL A 164 9.11 -13.37 -6.22
CA VAL A 164 7.77 -13.94 -6.34
C VAL A 164 7.75 -15.10 -7.34
N ILE A 165 8.49 -15.01 -8.44
CA ILE A 165 8.61 -16.10 -9.42
C ILE A 165 9.28 -17.32 -8.79
N VAL A 166 10.34 -17.13 -7.99
CA VAL A 166 10.98 -18.23 -7.26
C VAL A 166 9.98 -18.91 -6.31
N VAL A 167 9.14 -18.14 -5.61
CA VAL A 167 8.07 -18.69 -4.77
C VAL A 167 7.03 -19.44 -5.59
N ASP A 168 6.62 -18.91 -6.76
CA ASP A 168 5.69 -19.61 -7.66
C ASP A 168 6.25 -20.96 -8.11
N GLN A 169 7.52 -21.01 -8.51
CA GLN A 169 8.17 -22.26 -8.92
C GLN A 169 8.28 -23.26 -7.76
N PHE A 170 8.56 -22.78 -6.55
CA PHE A 170 8.55 -23.63 -5.36
C PHE A 170 7.16 -24.22 -5.10
N LEU A 171 6.10 -23.43 -5.21
CA LEU A 171 4.73 -23.90 -5.00
C LEU A 171 4.28 -24.88 -6.10
N ARG A 172 4.70 -24.68 -7.36
CA ARG A 172 4.50 -25.65 -8.46
C ARG A 172 5.12 -27.02 -8.16
N ALA A 173 6.26 -27.04 -7.48
CA ALA A 173 6.98 -28.27 -7.18
C ALA A 173 6.34 -29.09 -6.04
N TYR A 174 5.79 -28.43 -5.01
CA TYR A 174 5.26 -29.11 -3.83
C TYR A 174 3.72 -29.27 -3.82
N ALA A 175 2.96 -28.41 -4.50
CA ALA A 175 1.50 -28.42 -4.49
C ALA A 175 0.89 -27.95 -5.82
N PHE A 176 0.81 -28.85 -6.81
CA PHE A 176 0.39 -28.53 -8.18
C PHE A 176 -1.06 -28.01 -8.28
N GLU A 177 -2.02 -28.54 -7.50
CA GLU A 177 -3.41 -28.05 -7.54
C GLU A 177 -3.55 -26.64 -6.96
N ILE A 178 -2.87 -26.36 -5.84
CA ILE A 178 -2.84 -25.02 -5.23
C ILE A 178 -2.11 -24.04 -6.15
N SER A 179 -1.02 -24.47 -6.77
CA SER A 179 -0.24 -23.66 -7.72
C SER A 179 -1.06 -23.23 -8.95
N LYS A 180 -1.93 -24.09 -9.48
CA LYS A 180 -2.77 -23.73 -10.63
C LYS A 180 -3.72 -22.57 -10.32
N GLN A 181 -4.27 -22.53 -9.11
CA GLN A 181 -5.07 -21.38 -8.63
C GLN A 181 -4.17 -20.18 -8.30
N LEU A 182 -2.97 -20.44 -7.78
CA LEU A 182 -2.03 -19.40 -7.41
C LEU A 182 -1.40 -18.67 -8.59
N SER A 183 -1.28 -19.28 -9.77
CA SER A 183 -0.63 -18.64 -10.93
C SER A 183 -1.27 -17.29 -11.29
N VAL A 184 -2.56 -17.09 -11.01
CA VAL A 184 -3.25 -15.79 -11.15
C VAL A 184 -2.90 -14.85 -9.98
N PHE A 185 -2.79 -15.39 -8.77
CA PHE A 185 -2.44 -14.64 -7.56
C PHE A 185 -0.97 -14.21 -7.50
N VAL A 186 -0.05 -14.91 -8.19
CA VAL A 186 1.35 -14.51 -8.33
C VAL A 186 1.46 -13.08 -8.87
N GLY A 187 0.66 -12.74 -9.91
CA GLY A 187 0.60 -11.38 -10.45
C GLY A 187 0.09 -10.33 -9.45
N LEU A 188 -0.86 -10.72 -8.59
CA LEU A 188 -1.39 -9.88 -7.50
C LEU A 188 -0.40 -9.74 -6.34
N ILE A 189 0.52 -10.68 -6.15
CA ILE A 189 1.63 -10.54 -5.19
C ILE A 189 2.64 -9.53 -5.75
N ILE A 190 3.06 -9.67 -7.02
CA ILE A 190 4.05 -8.77 -7.63
C ILE A 190 3.56 -7.31 -7.58
N THR A 191 2.29 -7.10 -7.91
CA THR A 191 1.67 -5.76 -7.90
C THR A 191 1.01 -5.40 -6.58
N ASN A 192 1.35 -6.09 -5.49
CA ASN A 192 0.78 -5.75 -4.19
C ASN A 192 1.38 -4.44 -3.67
N CYS A 193 0.54 -3.42 -3.49
CA CYS A 193 0.96 -2.10 -3.02
C CYS A 193 1.70 -2.14 -1.67
N ILE A 194 1.45 -3.15 -0.81
CA ILE A 194 2.16 -3.28 0.46
C ILE A 194 3.65 -3.61 0.25
N ILE A 195 3.99 -4.43 -0.75
CA ILE A 195 5.36 -4.88 -0.98
C ILE A 195 6.20 -3.74 -1.54
N MET A 196 5.68 -3.07 -2.55
CA MET A 196 6.31 -1.86 -3.08
C MET A 196 6.37 -0.75 -2.02
N GLY A 197 5.25 -0.45 -1.36
CA GLY A 197 5.15 0.67 -0.45
C GLY A 197 6.10 0.58 0.76
N ARG A 198 6.35 -0.62 1.30
CA ARG A 198 7.32 -0.79 2.39
C ARG A 198 8.77 -0.79 1.89
N ALA A 199 9.03 -1.34 0.72
CA ALA A 199 10.36 -1.29 0.10
C ALA A 199 10.80 0.17 -0.08
N GLU A 200 9.93 1.00 -0.66
CA GLU A 200 10.21 2.39 -0.94
C GLU A 200 10.23 3.26 0.33
N ALA A 201 9.23 3.14 1.20
CA ALA A 201 9.09 4.02 2.36
C ALA A 201 10.06 3.67 3.51
N PHE A 202 10.46 2.39 3.66
CA PHE A 202 11.23 1.94 4.80
C PHE A 202 12.56 1.28 4.43
N ALA A 203 12.58 0.35 3.46
CA ALA A 203 13.77 -0.47 3.19
C ALA A 203 14.95 0.35 2.65
N LEU A 204 14.69 1.39 1.85
CA LEU A 204 15.72 2.30 1.35
C LEU A 204 16.35 3.16 2.45
N GLN A 205 15.60 3.50 3.48
CA GLN A 205 16.06 4.43 4.51
C GLN A 205 16.75 3.68 5.66
N ASN A 206 16.41 2.42 5.88
CA ASN A 206 16.85 1.63 7.04
C ASN A 206 17.80 0.48 6.66
N GLY A 207 18.52 -0.05 7.67
CA GLY A 207 19.42 -1.19 7.51
C GLY A 207 18.69 -2.54 7.46
N PRO A 208 19.34 -3.62 6.97
CA PRO A 208 18.68 -4.86 6.57
C PRO A 208 17.92 -5.56 7.70
N GLY A 209 18.47 -5.58 8.92
CA GLY A 209 17.80 -6.22 10.06
C GLY A 209 16.52 -5.49 10.52
N LEU A 210 16.48 -4.15 10.43
CA LEU A 210 15.27 -3.39 10.71
C LEU A 210 14.26 -3.53 9.57
N SER A 211 14.72 -3.56 8.33
CA SER A 211 13.88 -3.75 7.14
C SER A 211 13.20 -5.13 7.11
N PHE A 212 13.88 -6.16 7.62
CA PHE A 212 13.28 -7.49 7.81
C PHE A 212 12.14 -7.47 8.83
N LEU A 213 12.38 -6.86 10.01
CA LEU A 213 11.36 -6.75 11.06
C LEU A 213 10.16 -5.92 10.61
N ASP A 214 10.39 -4.88 9.81
CA ASP A 214 9.34 -4.08 9.20
C ASP A 214 8.50 -4.90 8.22
N GLY A 215 9.15 -5.66 7.35
CA GLY A 215 8.47 -6.56 6.43
C GLY A 215 7.62 -7.59 7.17
N LEU A 216 8.16 -8.20 8.23
CA LEU A 216 7.43 -9.19 9.02
C LEU A 216 6.21 -8.55 9.73
N GLY A 217 6.40 -7.41 10.39
CA GLY A 217 5.32 -6.72 11.10
C GLY A 217 4.17 -6.31 10.18
N ASN A 218 4.49 -5.71 9.02
CA ASN A 218 3.47 -5.27 8.05
C ASN A 218 2.78 -6.45 7.36
N ALA A 219 3.51 -7.52 7.01
CA ALA A 219 2.89 -8.70 6.41
C ALA A 219 1.98 -9.43 7.40
N LEU A 220 2.34 -9.51 8.69
CA LEU A 220 1.48 -10.07 9.73
C LEU A 220 0.23 -9.20 9.95
N GLY A 221 0.38 -7.88 10.02
CA GLY A 221 -0.75 -6.96 10.14
C GLY A 221 -1.73 -7.05 8.96
N TYR A 222 -1.21 -7.21 7.75
CA TYR A 222 -1.99 -7.50 6.54
C TYR A 222 -2.69 -8.87 6.62
N SER A 223 -1.95 -9.91 7.01
CA SER A 223 -2.45 -11.28 7.08
C SER A 223 -3.60 -11.43 8.08
N VAL A 224 -3.54 -10.75 9.23
CA VAL A 224 -4.62 -10.79 10.23
C VAL A 224 -5.94 -10.29 9.65
N ILE A 225 -5.91 -9.19 8.89
CA ILE A 225 -7.14 -8.67 8.28
C ILE A 225 -7.65 -9.62 7.21
N LEU A 226 -6.77 -10.17 6.36
CA LEU A 226 -7.16 -11.15 5.35
C LEU A 226 -7.80 -12.38 5.97
N MET A 227 -7.23 -12.90 7.06
CA MET A 227 -7.78 -14.05 7.77
C MET A 227 -9.14 -13.75 8.38
N VAL A 228 -9.31 -12.59 9.03
CA VAL A 228 -10.61 -12.19 9.60
C VAL A 228 -11.66 -12.04 8.51
N VAL A 229 -11.34 -11.35 7.41
CA VAL A 229 -12.26 -11.16 6.29
C VAL A 229 -12.57 -12.48 5.60
N GLY A 230 -11.57 -13.33 5.36
CA GLY A 230 -11.73 -14.65 4.74
C GLY A 230 -12.58 -15.60 5.57
N VAL A 231 -12.35 -15.66 6.89
CA VAL A 231 -13.17 -16.46 7.81
C VAL A 231 -14.62 -15.99 7.77
N LEU A 232 -14.87 -14.68 7.87
CA LEU A 232 -16.23 -14.15 7.82
C LEU A 232 -16.90 -14.41 6.47
N ARG A 233 -16.17 -14.22 5.36
CA ARG A 233 -16.72 -14.40 4.01
C ARG A 233 -17.01 -15.85 3.66
N GLU A 234 -16.13 -16.78 4.01
CA GLU A 234 -16.37 -18.21 3.75
C GLU A 234 -17.48 -18.75 4.65
N LEU A 235 -17.41 -18.45 5.96
CA LEU A 235 -18.36 -18.94 6.95
C LEU A 235 -19.79 -18.47 6.64
N PHE A 236 -19.99 -17.19 6.33
CA PHE A 236 -21.30 -16.65 6.01
C PHE A 236 -21.66 -16.73 4.52
N GLY A 237 -20.72 -17.09 3.65
CA GLY A 237 -20.97 -17.24 2.21
C GLY A 237 -21.46 -18.65 1.88
N SER A 238 -20.64 -19.64 2.21
CA SER A 238 -20.88 -21.05 1.85
C SER A 238 -21.31 -21.92 3.04
N GLY A 239 -21.24 -21.42 4.27
CA GLY A 239 -21.57 -22.20 5.47
C GLY A 239 -20.48 -23.22 5.89
N SER A 240 -19.33 -23.17 5.22
CA SER A 240 -18.19 -24.06 5.47
C SER A 240 -16.96 -23.27 5.94
N LEU A 241 -16.03 -23.97 6.58
CA LEU A 241 -14.73 -23.44 6.95
C LEU A 241 -13.67 -24.51 6.66
N PHE A 242 -12.69 -24.23 5.80
CA PHE A 242 -11.68 -25.23 5.38
C PHE A 242 -12.31 -26.53 4.83
N GLY A 243 -13.45 -26.41 4.14
CA GLY A 243 -14.19 -27.56 3.62
C GLY A 243 -14.95 -28.37 4.67
N ALA A 244 -14.86 -28.02 5.97
CA ALA A 244 -15.73 -28.56 7.01
C ALA A 244 -17.05 -27.77 7.04
N GLN A 245 -18.19 -28.45 6.87
CA GLN A 245 -19.51 -27.83 7.00
C GLN A 245 -19.79 -27.52 8.49
N MET A 246 -19.80 -26.23 8.84
CA MET A 246 -20.08 -25.77 10.21
C MET A 246 -21.57 -25.45 10.40
N PHE A 247 -22.20 -24.88 9.37
CA PHE A 247 -23.64 -24.69 9.34
C PHE A 247 -24.26 -25.78 8.47
N ALA A 248 -25.32 -26.43 8.96
CA ALA A 248 -26.11 -27.33 8.12
C ALA A 248 -26.82 -26.48 7.05
N LEU A 249 -26.49 -26.70 5.78
CA LEU A 249 -27.09 -25.96 4.67
C LEU A 249 -28.56 -26.33 4.51
N ALA A 250 -29.39 -25.34 4.19
CA ALA A 250 -30.82 -25.52 3.90
C ALA A 250 -31.06 -26.52 2.76
N THR A 251 -30.11 -26.64 1.82
CA THR A 251 -30.13 -27.61 0.71
C THR A 251 -29.97 -29.06 1.17
N GLU A 252 -29.39 -29.29 2.34
CA GLU A 252 -29.15 -30.61 2.94
C GLU A 252 -30.08 -30.87 4.16
N GLY A 253 -31.13 -30.06 4.32
CA GLY A 253 -32.09 -30.16 5.44
C GLY A 253 -31.70 -29.38 6.70
N GLY A 254 -30.69 -28.51 6.61
CA GLY A 254 -30.29 -27.60 7.68
C GLY A 254 -31.06 -26.28 7.73
N TRP A 255 -30.63 -25.38 8.61
CA TRP A 255 -31.31 -24.09 8.84
C TRP A 255 -30.66 -22.91 8.11
N TYR A 256 -29.47 -23.10 7.55
CA TYR A 256 -28.66 -22.01 7.03
C TYR A 256 -28.77 -21.89 5.50
N ALA A 257 -29.31 -20.78 5.01
CA ALA A 257 -29.31 -20.46 3.59
C ALA A 257 -28.01 -19.72 3.23
N PRO A 258 -27.20 -20.22 2.28
CA PRO A 258 -25.94 -19.59 1.90
C PRO A 258 -26.18 -18.17 1.37
N ASN A 259 -25.42 -17.19 1.88
CA ASN A 259 -25.58 -15.80 1.48
C ASN A 259 -24.64 -15.46 0.32
N GLY A 260 -25.19 -15.49 -0.90
CA GLY A 260 -24.45 -15.12 -2.12
C GLY A 260 -23.84 -13.71 -2.07
N LEU A 261 -24.47 -12.77 -1.34
CA LEU A 261 -23.94 -11.41 -1.13
C LEU A 261 -22.55 -11.43 -0.47
N MET A 262 -22.32 -12.39 0.42
CA MET A 262 -21.08 -12.47 1.20
C MET A 262 -19.89 -12.92 0.35
N LEU A 263 -20.13 -13.63 -0.75
CA LEU A 263 -19.09 -14.06 -1.68
C LEU A 263 -18.68 -12.96 -2.66
N LEU A 264 -19.52 -11.94 -2.86
CA LEU A 264 -19.26 -10.84 -3.79
C LEU A 264 -18.28 -9.79 -3.20
N PRO A 265 -17.53 -9.03 -4.01
CA PRO A 265 -16.61 -7.98 -3.55
C PRO A 265 -17.19 -6.92 -2.57
N PRO A 266 -18.46 -6.48 -2.68
CA PRO A 266 -19.06 -5.50 -1.76
C PRO A 266 -19.01 -5.92 -0.29
N SER A 267 -19.12 -7.23 0.00
CA SER A 267 -19.10 -7.71 1.39
C SER A 267 -17.78 -7.42 2.09
N ALA A 268 -16.65 -7.57 1.39
CA ALA A 268 -15.34 -7.30 1.93
C ALA A 268 -15.15 -5.82 2.28
N PHE A 269 -15.72 -4.90 1.48
CA PHE A 269 -15.74 -3.47 1.83
C PHE A 269 -16.52 -3.20 3.12
N PHE A 270 -17.68 -3.83 3.31
CA PHE A 270 -18.44 -3.68 4.56
C PHE A 270 -17.71 -4.29 5.76
N ILE A 271 -17.13 -5.48 5.63
CA ILE A 271 -16.39 -6.14 6.70
C ILE A 271 -15.17 -5.31 7.10
N ILE A 272 -14.37 -4.84 6.13
CA ILE A 272 -13.21 -3.99 6.41
C ILE A 272 -13.66 -2.66 7.02
N GLY A 273 -14.74 -2.04 6.53
CA GLY A 273 -15.29 -0.82 7.09
C GLY A 273 -15.74 -0.97 8.55
N LEU A 274 -16.43 -2.07 8.88
CA LEU A 274 -16.84 -2.41 10.26
C LEU A 274 -15.64 -2.76 11.15
N PHE A 275 -14.63 -3.44 10.61
CA PHE A 275 -13.40 -3.74 11.33
C PHE A 275 -12.62 -2.46 11.66
N ILE A 276 -12.50 -1.54 10.70
CA ILE A 276 -11.90 -0.21 10.92
C ILE A 276 -12.70 0.56 11.98
N TRP A 277 -14.05 0.50 11.93
CA TRP A 277 -14.89 1.13 12.95
C TRP A 277 -14.62 0.57 14.35
N ALA A 278 -14.52 -0.76 14.49
CA ALA A 278 -14.21 -1.41 15.76
C ALA A 278 -12.84 -0.95 16.29
N LEU A 279 -11.80 -0.95 15.46
CA LEU A 279 -10.46 -0.47 15.85
C LEU A 279 -10.45 1.02 16.21
N ARG A 280 -11.12 1.87 15.42
CA ARG A 280 -11.15 3.32 15.60
C ARG A 280 -12.04 3.77 16.76
N SER A 281 -12.97 2.93 17.21
CA SER A 281 -13.71 3.18 18.45
C SER A 281 -12.76 3.31 19.66
N TRP A 282 -11.52 2.77 19.55
CA TRP A 282 -10.48 2.87 20.58
C TRP A 282 -9.38 3.89 20.25
N LYS A 283 -9.19 4.31 18.99
CA LYS A 283 -8.20 5.32 18.58
C LYS A 283 -8.77 6.29 17.54
N SER A 284 -8.93 7.55 17.91
CA SER A 284 -9.60 8.58 17.12
C SER A 284 -8.63 9.60 16.51
N GLU A 285 -8.09 9.32 15.32
CA GLU A 285 -7.61 10.38 14.43
C GLU A 285 -7.29 9.81 13.05
N GLN A 286 -7.85 10.38 11.98
CA GLN A 286 -7.27 10.39 10.62
C GLN A 286 -8.31 10.88 9.59
N GLU A 287 -7.90 11.91 8.87
CA GLU A 287 -8.56 12.41 7.67
C GLU A 287 -7.73 12.01 6.45
N VAL A 288 -8.41 11.72 5.34
CA VAL A 288 -7.78 11.49 4.04
C VAL A 288 -8.35 12.53 3.09
N GLN A 289 -7.51 13.29 2.39
CA GLN A 289 -7.98 14.25 1.40
C GLN A 289 -8.32 13.53 0.09
N THR A 290 -9.37 13.99 -0.58
CA THR A 290 -9.83 13.44 -1.86
C THR A 290 -9.06 14.09 -3.01
N ALA A 291 -8.27 13.29 -3.75
CA ALA A 291 -7.50 13.77 -4.89
C ALA A 291 -8.30 13.60 -6.20
N PHE A 292 -8.93 14.68 -6.67
CA PHE A 292 -9.56 14.73 -8.00
C PHE A 292 -8.53 14.50 -9.13
N GLY A 293 -7.31 15.01 -8.96
CA GLY A 293 -6.24 14.92 -9.97
C GLY A 293 -5.72 13.50 -10.24
N LEU A 294 -6.00 12.53 -9.37
CA LEU A 294 -5.63 11.13 -9.58
C LEU A 294 -6.45 10.49 -10.74
N GLY A 295 -7.70 10.91 -10.93
CA GLY A 295 -8.58 10.45 -12.03
C GLY A 295 -7.99 10.65 -13.41
N ILE A 296 -7.53 11.88 -13.67
CA ILE A 296 -6.96 12.28 -14.95
C ILE A 296 -5.65 11.53 -15.22
N ALA A 297 -4.80 11.37 -14.20
CA ALA A 297 -3.56 10.61 -14.31
C ALA A 297 -3.85 9.17 -14.77
N VAL A 298 -4.83 8.49 -14.17
CA VAL A 298 -5.19 7.12 -14.56
C VAL A 298 -5.75 7.07 -15.99
N ILE A 299 -6.60 8.02 -16.42
CA ILE A 299 -7.08 8.06 -17.82
C ILE A 299 -5.90 8.16 -18.80
N VAL A 300 -4.96 9.08 -18.55
CA VAL A 300 -3.80 9.30 -19.41
C VAL A 300 -2.93 8.05 -19.47
N VAL A 301 -2.58 7.49 -18.31
CA VAL A 301 -1.75 6.28 -18.25
C VAL A 301 -2.45 5.11 -18.92
N GLN A 302 -3.75 4.89 -18.67
CA GLN A 302 -4.50 3.78 -19.24
C GLN A 302 -4.60 3.84 -20.76
N THR A 303 -4.84 5.04 -21.29
CA THR A 303 -4.99 5.26 -22.73
C THR A 303 -3.68 5.00 -23.48
N VAL A 304 -2.54 5.21 -22.84
CA VAL A 304 -1.22 4.98 -23.45
C VAL A 304 -0.70 3.56 -23.19
N THR A 305 -0.87 3.05 -21.96
CA THR A 305 -0.31 1.75 -21.55
C THR A 305 -1.01 0.57 -22.20
N VAL A 306 -2.34 0.59 -22.33
CA VAL A 306 -3.08 -0.55 -22.91
C VAL A 306 -2.70 -0.78 -24.38
N PRO A 307 -2.66 0.24 -25.27
CA PRO A 307 -2.15 0.06 -26.63
C PRO A 307 -0.67 -0.28 -26.70
N ALA A 308 0.17 0.29 -25.82
CA ALA A 308 1.59 -0.06 -25.78
C ALA A 308 1.79 -1.54 -25.42
N ASN A 309 1.02 -2.06 -24.46
CA ASN A 309 1.01 -3.46 -24.08
C ASN A 309 0.42 -4.35 -25.19
N ASN A 310 -0.56 -3.87 -25.95
CA ASN A 310 -1.09 -4.56 -27.14
C ASN A 310 -0.01 -4.77 -28.21
N LEU A 311 0.74 -3.72 -28.53
CA LEU A 311 1.86 -3.80 -29.49
C LEU A 311 2.91 -4.80 -29.01
N ILE A 312 3.29 -4.72 -27.74
CA ILE A 312 4.27 -5.65 -27.16
C ILE A 312 3.73 -7.09 -27.18
N TYR A 313 2.45 -7.30 -26.89
CA TYR A 313 1.84 -8.63 -26.96
C TYR A 313 1.92 -9.21 -28.37
N GLN A 314 1.55 -8.43 -29.39
CA GLN A 314 1.55 -8.86 -30.78
C GLN A 314 2.96 -9.05 -31.38
N TYR A 315 3.92 -8.19 -31.02
CA TYR A 315 5.25 -8.18 -31.64
C TYR A 315 6.35 -8.88 -30.81
N LEU A 316 6.11 -9.17 -29.53
CA LEU A 316 7.13 -9.75 -28.64
C LEU A 316 6.69 -11.02 -27.91
N LEU A 317 5.41 -11.18 -27.55
CA LEU A 317 5.01 -12.23 -26.61
C LEU A 317 4.24 -13.40 -27.24
N LYS A 318 3.38 -13.11 -28.22
CA LYS A 318 2.55 -14.12 -28.88
C LYS A 318 3.42 -15.18 -29.57
N GLU A 319 2.92 -16.40 -29.68
CA GLU A 319 3.58 -17.48 -30.40
C GLU A 319 3.93 -17.04 -31.83
N ASP A 320 5.18 -17.27 -32.25
CA ASP A 320 5.79 -16.78 -33.51
C ASP A 320 5.88 -15.25 -33.69
N ALA A 321 5.63 -14.44 -32.65
CA ALA A 321 5.77 -12.99 -32.74
C ALA A 321 7.20 -12.52 -33.08
N LEU A 322 8.23 -13.24 -32.65
CA LEU A 322 9.64 -12.94 -32.97
C LEU A 322 10.08 -13.41 -34.36
N ALA A 323 9.16 -13.81 -35.23
CA ALA A 323 9.48 -14.13 -36.62
C ALA A 323 10.18 -12.96 -37.34
N TRP A 324 9.87 -11.70 -36.97
CA TRP A 324 10.57 -10.51 -37.50
C TRP A 324 12.04 -10.39 -37.05
N ALA A 325 12.41 -11.05 -35.95
CA ALA A 325 13.77 -11.08 -35.39
C ALA A 325 14.53 -12.39 -35.70
N GLY A 326 13.95 -13.28 -36.52
CA GLY A 326 14.58 -14.54 -36.95
C GLY A 326 14.52 -15.69 -35.93
N LEU A 327 13.73 -15.56 -34.87
CA LEU A 327 13.49 -16.60 -33.86
C LEU A 327 12.05 -17.12 -33.98
N SER A 328 11.83 -18.13 -34.81
CA SER A 328 10.52 -18.80 -34.97
C SER A 328 10.34 -19.91 -33.93
N GLY A 329 9.13 -20.05 -33.37
CA GLY A 329 8.73 -21.13 -32.46
C GLY A 329 9.00 -20.88 -30.96
N VAL A 330 9.29 -19.65 -30.55
CA VAL A 330 9.46 -19.31 -29.12
C VAL A 330 8.19 -18.65 -28.58
N ASP A 331 7.53 -19.33 -27.63
CA ASP A 331 6.42 -18.75 -26.86
C ASP A 331 6.98 -18.05 -25.61
N LEU A 332 6.80 -16.72 -25.54
CA LEU A 332 7.26 -15.89 -24.42
C LEU A 332 6.11 -15.47 -23.50
N THR A 333 4.90 -16.00 -23.69
CA THR A 333 3.69 -15.61 -22.93
C THR A 333 3.89 -15.71 -21.41
N PHE A 334 4.74 -16.64 -20.94
CA PHE A 334 5.13 -16.75 -19.52
C PHE A 334 5.71 -15.45 -18.93
N VAL A 335 6.43 -14.65 -19.72
CA VAL A 335 7.06 -13.39 -19.29
C VAL A 335 6.09 -12.21 -19.40
N GLY A 336 4.87 -12.41 -19.91
CA GLY A 336 3.89 -11.35 -20.20
C GLY A 336 3.63 -10.41 -19.03
N LEU A 337 3.36 -10.96 -17.85
CA LEU A 337 3.07 -10.14 -16.68
C LEU A 337 4.24 -9.21 -16.29
N ILE A 338 5.48 -9.69 -16.39
CA ILE A 338 6.68 -8.91 -16.10
C ILE A 338 6.87 -7.82 -17.15
N SER A 339 6.68 -8.16 -18.44
CA SER A 339 6.75 -7.19 -19.54
C SER A 339 5.72 -6.07 -19.40
N TYR A 340 4.47 -6.41 -19.07
CA TYR A 340 3.41 -5.41 -18.88
C TYR A 340 3.71 -4.48 -17.70
N ILE A 341 4.18 -5.02 -16.57
CA ILE A 341 4.58 -4.19 -15.42
C ILE A 341 5.74 -3.26 -15.80
N GLY A 342 6.74 -3.77 -16.54
CA GLY A 342 7.86 -2.96 -17.01
C GLY A 342 7.43 -1.79 -17.91
N ILE A 343 6.47 -2.02 -18.81
CA ILE A 343 5.93 -0.97 -19.69
C ILE A 343 5.12 0.04 -18.90
N ILE A 344 4.28 -0.42 -17.98
CA ILE A 344 3.51 0.47 -17.11
C ILE A 344 4.47 1.33 -16.28
N ALA A 345 5.53 0.75 -15.70
CA ALA A 345 6.54 1.48 -14.96
C ALA A 345 7.24 2.54 -15.82
N ALA A 346 7.63 2.19 -17.06
CA ALA A 346 8.23 3.14 -17.99
C ALA A 346 7.27 4.30 -18.35
N MET A 347 5.99 4.01 -18.59
CA MET A 347 4.99 5.01 -18.92
C MET A 347 4.66 5.93 -17.73
N VAL A 348 4.57 5.37 -16.52
CA VAL A 348 4.39 6.17 -15.30
C VAL A 348 5.61 7.02 -15.01
N GLN A 349 6.83 6.54 -15.27
CA GLN A 349 8.04 7.35 -15.13
C GLN A 349 8.03 8.56 -16.07
N ILE A 350 7.56 8.37 -17.31
CA ILE A 350 7.38 9.48 -18.26
C ILE A 350 6.32 10.46 -17.75
N LEU A 351 5.20 9.96 -17.21
CA LEU A 351 4.18 10.80 -16.59
C LEU A 351 4.76 11.58 -15.39
N GLU A 352 5.57 10.95 -14.55
CA GLU A 352 6.19 11.60 -13.39
C GLU A 352 7.03 12.81 -13.83
N MET A 353 7.91 12.62 -14.82
CA MET A 353 8.73 13.69 -15.39
C MET A 353 7.88 14.80 -16.03
N PHE A 354 6.74 14.44 -16.62
CA PHE A 354 5.80 15.40 -17.19
C PHE A 354 5.08 16.20 -16.09
N LEU A 355 4.59 15.55 -15.03
CA LEU A 355 3.88 16.18 -13.93
C LEU A 355 4.80 17.13 -13.13
N ASP A 356 6.04 16.72 -12.87
CA ASP A 356 7.03 17.58 -12.19
C ASP A 356 7.29 18.88 -13.00
N LYS A 357 7.45 18.74 -14.32
CA LYS A 357 7.77 19.88 -15.19
C LYS A 357 6.58 20.81 -15.48
N PHE A 358 5.40 20.24 -15.77
CA PHE A 358 4.26 21.02 -16.26
C PHE A 358 3.21 21.31 -15.19
N VAL A 359 3.08 20.46 -14.16
CA VAL A 359 2.04 20.56 -13.13
C VAL A 359 2.62 20.29 -11.72
N PRO A 360 3.55 21.13 -11.24
CA PRO A 360 4.26 20.88 -9.97
C PRO A 360 3.33 20.88 -8.75
N SER A 361 2.19 21.56 -8.81
CA SER A 361 1.17 21.51 -7.74
C SER A 361 0.57 20.11 -7.57
N LEU A 362 0.34 19.41 -8.68
CA LEU A 362 -0.22 18.06 -8.68
C LEU A 362 0.85 17.04 -8.30
N TYR A 363 2.08 17.19 -8.78
CA TYR A 363 3.22 16.35 -8.37
C TYR A 363 3.42 16.37 -6.85
N ASN A 364 3.48 17.57 -6.25
CA ASN A 364 3.61 17.73 -4.79
C ASN A 364 2.40 17.19 -4.00
N ALA A 365 1.20 17.23 -4.58
CA ALA A 365 -0.02 16.74 -3.93
C ALA A 365 -0.14 15.20 -3.97
N LEU A 366 0.31 14.56 -5.07
CA LEU A 366 0.30 13.10 -5.17
C LEU A 366 1.45 12.47 -4.37
N GLY A 367 2.61 13.13 -4.25
CA GLY A 367 3.72 12.68 -3.40
C GLY A 367 4.05 11.20 -3.56
N ILE A 368 3.97 10.43 -2.47
CA ILE A 368 4.27 8.98 -2.46
C ILE A 368 3.31 8.15 -3.33
N PHE A 369 2.18 8.69 -3.79
CA PHE A 369 1.23 7.95 -4.61
C PHE A 369 1.62 7.85 -6.09
N LEU A 370 2.56 8.66 -6.60
CA LEU A 370 3.02 8.55 -7.99
C LEU A 370 3.62 7.16 -8.29
N PRO A 371 4.57 6.65 -7.48
CA PRO A 371 5.07 5.29 -7.63
C PRO A 371 3.97 4.22 -7.60
N LEU A 372 2.95 4.40 -6.77
CA LEU A 372 1.85 3.45 -6.64
C LEU A 372 0.94 3.37 -7.87
N ILE A 373 1.03 4.33 -8.81
CA ILE A 373 0.33 4.23 -10.09
C ILE A 373 0.84 3.02 -10.90
N THR A 374 2.13 2.68 -10.77
CA THR A 374 2.73 1.54 -11.49
C THR A 374 2.08 0.19 -11.16
N VAL A 375 1.62 0.05 -9.92
CA VAL A 375 0.95 -1.15 -9.40
C VAL A 375 -0.56 -0.97 -9.28
N ASN A 376 -1.12 0.03 -9.94
CA ASN A 376 -2.54 0.26 -9.89
C ASN A 376 -3.29 -0.94 -10.51
N CYS A 377 -4.15 -1.57 -9.71
CA CYS A 377 -4.87 -2.78 -10.09
C CYS A 377 -5.78 -2.56 -11.32
N ALA A 378 -6.30 -1.35 -11.54
CA ALA A 378 -7.10 -1.05 -12.72
C ALA A 378 -6.22 -0.94 -13.98
N ILE A 379 -5.00 -0.42 -13.83
CA ILE A 379 -4.08 -0.25 -14.97
C ILE A 379 -3.55 -1.59 -15.47
N LEU A 380 -3.08 -2.42 -14.55
CA LEU A 380 -2.71 -3.80 -14.86
C LEU A 380 -3.91 -4.58 -15.39
N GLY A 381 -5.08 -4.47 -14.75
CA GLY A 381 -6.30 -5.17 -15.14
C GLY A 381 -6.74 -4.85 -16.57
N GLY A 382 -6.67 -3.58 -17.00
CA GLY A 382 -7.01 -3.25 -18.39
C GLY A 382 -6.01 -3.77 -19.41
N SER A 383 -4.73 -3.90 -19.04
CA SER A 383 -3.73 -4.55 -19.89
C SER A 383 -3.96 -6.06 -19.99
N LEU A 384 -4.33 -6.70 -18.88
CA LEU A 384 -4.64 -8.14 -18.85
C LEU A 384 -5.94 -8.46 -19.60
N PHE A 385 -7.02 -7.69 -19.39
CA PHE A 385 -8.28 -7.91 -20.10
C PHE A 385 -8.18 -7.66 -21.60
N MET A 386 -7.29 -6.78 -22.03
CA MET A 386 -7.00 -6.59 -23.46
C MET A 386 -6.46 -7.87 -24.10
N VAL A 387 -5.62 -8.61 -23.37
CA VAL A 387 -5.04 -9.89 -23.81
C VAL A 387 -6.07 -11.02 -23.71
N GLU A 388 -6.77 -11.14 -22.59
CA GLU A 388 -7.80 -12.18 -22.41
C GLU A 388 -8.96 -12.06 -23.40
N ARG A 389 -9.24 -10.86 -23.89
CA ARG A 389 -10.29 -10.58 -24.89
C ARG A 389 -9.75 -10.43 -26.32
N ASP A 390 -8.45 -10.66 -26.53
CA ASP A 390 -7.77 -10.57 -27.83
C ASP A 390 -8.10 -9.29 -28.63
N TYR A 391 -8.04 -8.11 -27.99
CA TYR A 391 -8.33 -6.85 -28.69
C TYR A 391 -7.25 -6.48 -29.73
N ASN A 392 -7.69 -5.83 -30.81
CA ASN A 392 -6.80 -5.18 -31.77
C ASN A 392 -6.26 -3.83 -31.25
N LEU A 393 -5.30 -3.23 -31.95
CA LEU A 393 -4.71 -1.94 -31.56
C LEU A 393 -5.76 -0.84 -31.38
N GLY A 394 -6.68 -0.70 -32.35
CA GLY A 394 -7.75 0.31 -32.30
C GLY A 394 -8.74 0.08 -31.14
N GLU A 395 -9.14 -1.17 -30.94
CA GLU A 395 -10.01 -1.57 -29.83
C GLU A 395 -9.33 -1.35 -28.47
N SER A 396 -8.02 -1.59 -28.39
CA SER A 396 -7.21 -1.38 -27.18
C SER A 396 -7.12 0.08 -26.77
N VAL A 397 -7.06 1.02 -27.73
CA VAL A 397 -7.10 2.47 -27.45
C VAL A 397 -8.45 2.86 -26.87
N VAL A 398 -9.55 2.43 -27.50
CA VAL A 398 -10.90 2.73 -27.04
C VAL A 398 -11.16 2.10 -25.67
N PHE A 399 -10.73 0.86 -25.47
CA PHE A 399 -10.85 0.16 -24.20
C PHE A 399 -10.01 0.82 -23.10
N GLY A 400 -8.77 1.21 -23.40
CA GLY A 400 -7.91 1.94 -22.45
C GLY A 400 -8.53 3.27 -22.02
N PHE A 401 -9.01 4.07 -22.96
CA PHE A 401 -9.68 5.33 -22.66
C PHE A 401 -10.99 5.12 -21.89
N GLY A 402 -11.84 4.19 -22.35
CA GLY A 402 -13.14 3.90 -21.74
C GLY A 402 -13.03 3.36 -20.31
N SER A 403 -12.11 2.42 -20.07
CA SER A 403 -11.84 1.88 -18.73
C SER A 403 -11.25 2.94 -17.79
N GLY A 404 -10.33 3.78 -18.28
CA GLY A 404 -9.80 4.91 -17.53
C GLY A 404 -10.88 5.92 -17.16
N PHE A 405 -11.78 6.26 -18.08
CA PHE A 405 -12.89 7.17 -17.84
C PHE A 405 -13.89 6.59 -16.82
N GLY A 406 -14.22 5.30 -16.92
CA GLY A 406 -15.06 4.61 -15.94
C GLY A 406 -14.47 4.65 -14.53
N TRP A 407 -13.15 4.47 -14.41
CA TRP A 407 -12.45 4.61 -13.14
C TRP A 407 -12.51 6.05 -12.59
N ALA A 408 -12.25 7.04 -13.44
CA ALA A 408 -12.33 8.45 -13.05
C ALA A 408 -13.74 8.85 -12.60
N LEU A 409 -14.78 8.38 -13.29
CA LEU A 409 -16.18 8.61 -12.91
C LEU A 409 -16.47 8.05 -11.51
N ALA A 410 -16.00 6.85 -11.19
CA ALA A 410 -16.18 6.25 -9.87
C ALA A 410 -15.49 7.07 -8.77
N ILE A 411 -14.27 7.58 -9.02
CA ILE A 411 -13.54 8.41 -8.06
C ILE A 411 -14.20 9.77 -7.86
N VAL A 412 -14.70 10.40 -8.93
CA VAL A 412 -15.45 11.67 -8.82
C VAL A 412 -16.75 11.47 -8.05
N ALA A 413 -17.49 10.39 -8.30
CA ALA A 413 -18.69 10.06 -7.55
C ALA A 413 -18.37 9.84 -6.05
N LEU A 414 -17.30 9.09 -5.75
CA LEU A 414 -16.86 8.89 -4.37
C LEU A 414 -16.45 10.21 -3.71
N ALA A 415 -15.74 11.10 -4.42
CA ALA A 415 -15.35 12.41 -3.93
C ALA A 415 -16.57 13.27 -3.60
N GLY A 416 -17.58 13.31 -4.48
CA GLY A 416 -18.83 14.03 -4.24
C GLY A 416 -19.62 13.48 -3.04
N ILE A 417 -19.69 12.15 -2.89
CA ILE A 417 -20.31 11.51 -1.72
C ILE A 417 -19.54 11.88 -0.44
N ARG A 418 -18.20 11.86 -0.48
CA ARG A 418 -17.35 12.20 0.67
C ARG A 418 -17.47 13.67 1.07
N GLU A 419 -17.57 14.58 0.10
CA GLU A 419 -17.78 16.00 0.37
C GLU A 419 -19.14 16.23 1.05
N LYS A 420 -20.20 15.58 0.56
CA LYS A 420 -21.53 15.65 1.17
C LYS A 420 -21.55 15.06 2.59
N MET A 421 -20.82 13.97 2.82
CA MET A 421 -20.71 13.34 4.14
C MET A 421 -19.97 14.20 5.18
N LYS A 422 -19.14 15.16 4.76
CA LYS A 422 -18.47 16.10 5.68
C LYS A 422 -19.48 16.96 6.46
N TYR A 423 -20.65 17.20 5.87
CA TYR A 423 -21.76 17.94 6.47
C TYR A 423 -22.78 17.04 7.18
N SER A 424 -22.52 15.73 7.27
CA SER A 424 -23.42 14.75 7.90
C SER A 424 -22.83 14.25 9.22
N ASP A 425 -23.71 13.93 10.17
CA ASP A 425 -23.32 13.42 11.48
C ASP A 425 -22.90 11.94 11.42
N VAL A 426 -21.67 11.70 10.95
CA VAL A 426 -21.07 10.37 10.94
C VAL A 426 -20.61 10.01 12.36
N PRO A 427 -20.90 8.77 12.85
CA PRO A 427 -20.43 8.31 14.16
C PRO A 427 -18.91 8.47 14.29
N PRO A 428 -18.39 8.91 15.47
CA PRO A 428 -16.97 9.28 15.62
C PRO A 428 -15.98 8.21 15.16
N GLY A 429 -16.22 6.93 15.48
CA GLY A 429 -15.34 5.83 15.07
C GLY A 429 -15.39 5.50 13.58
N LEU A 430 -16.43 5.89 12.85
CA LEU A 430 -16.58 5.63 11.41
C LEU A 430 -15.98 6.74 10.54
N ARG A 431 -15.68 7.91 11.12
CA ARG A 431 -15.15 9.05 10.37
C ARG A 431 -13.84 8.69 9.66
N GLY A 432 -13.63 9.23 8.47
CA GLY A 432 -12.43 9.00 7.66
C GLY A 432 -12.52 7.74 6.79
N LEU A 433 -11.61 6.77 7.01
CA LEU A 433 -11.50 5.58 6.16
C LEU A 433 -12.70 4.63 6.34
N GLY A 434 -13.17 4.38 7.55
CA GLY A 434 -14.26 3.42 7.82
C GLY A 434 -15.52 3.70 7.00
N ILE A 435 -16.02 4.94 7.04
CA ILE A 435 -17.18 5.36 6.24
C ILE A 435 -16.88 5.32 4.73
N THR A 436 -15.64 5.62 4.33
CA THR A 436 -15.23 5.53 2.92
C THR A 436 -15.38 4.09 2.41
N PHE A 437 -14.91 3.09 3.16
CA PHE A 437 -15.10 1.68 2.80
C PHE A 437 -16.58 1.29 2.72
N ILE A 438 -17.41 1.72 3.68
CA ILE A 438 -18.86 1.45 3.64
C ILE A 438 -19.50 2.08 2.39
N THR A 439 -19.16 3.33 2.06
CA THR A 439 -19.69 4.01 0.87
C THR A 439 -19.25 3.33 -0.42
N VAL A 440 -17.99 2.89 -0.52
CA VAL A 440 -17.51 2.14 -1.68
C VAL A 440 -18.22 0.81 -1.79
N GLY A 441 -18.49 0.12 -0.68
CA GLY A 441 -19.34 -1.08 -0.63
C GLY A 441 -20.74 -0.82 -1.21
N LEU A 442 -21.41 0.24 -0.76
CA LEU A 442 -22.74 0.63 -1.29
C LEU A 442 -22.69 1.02 -2.77
N MET A 443 -21.68 1.78 -3.21
CA MET A 443 -21.48 2.12 -4.61
C MET A 443 -21.26 0.87 -5.47
N SER A 444 -20.48 -0.10 -4.98
CA SER A 444 -20.24 -1.35 -5.70
C SER A 444 -21.51 -2.17 -5.87
N LEU A 445 -22.43 -2.18 -4.89
CA LEU A 445 -23.76 -2.78 -5.04
C LEU A 445 -24.60 -2.04 -6.08
N ALA A 446 -24.54 -0.70 -6.12
CA ALA A 446 -25.25 0.07 -7.13
C ALA A 446 -24.73 -0.26 -8.55
N PHE A 447 -23.41 -0.35 -8.74
CA PHE A 447 -22.82 -0.72 -10.03
C PHE A 447 -23.12 -2.16 -10.45
N MET A 448 -23.40 -3.08 -9.52
CA MET A 448 -23.82 -4.44 -9.86
C MET A 448 -25.14 -4.50 -10.62
N SER A 449 -25.97 -3.44 -10.57
CA SER A 449 -27.16 -3.34 -11.43
C SER A 449 -26.83 -3.37 -12.93
N PHE A 450 -25.63 -2.97 -13.32
CA PHE A 450 -25.16 -3.02 -14.72
C PHE A 450 -24.56 -4.37 -15.12
N SER A 451 -24.34 -5.31 -14.17
CA SER A 451 -23.67 -6.59 -14.46
C SER A 451 -24.43 -7.51 -15.42
N GLY A 452 -25.75 -7.30 -15.58
CA GLY A 452 -26.60 -8.05 -16.51
C GLY A 452 -26.63 -7.48 -17.93
N ILE A 453 -26.01 -6.33 -18.19
CA ILE A 453 -25.99 -5.71 -19.52
C ILE A 453 -24.85 -6.34 -20.33
N GLN A 454 -25.19 -7.16 -21.31
CA GLN A 454 -24.24 -7.63 -22.34
C GLN A 454 -24.33 -6.66 -23.53
N LEU A 455 -23.20 -6.07 -23.91
CA LEU A 455 -23.05 -5.15 -25.05
C LEU A 455 -22.43 -5.86 -26.24
#